data_AF-A0AAU1DF47-F1
#
_entry.id   AF-A0AAU1DF47-F1
#
_cell.length_a   1.000
_cell.length_b   1.000
_cell.length_c   1.000
_cell.angle_alpha   90.00
_cell.angle_beta   90.00
_cell.angle_gamma   90.00
#
_symmetry.space_group_name_H-M   'P 1'
#
loop_
_entity.id
_entity.type
_entity.pdbx_description
1 polymer ?
#
loop_
_entity_poly.entity_id
_entity_poly.type
_entity_poly.pdbx_seq_one_letter_code
_entity_poly.pdbx_strand_id
1 'polypeptide(L)'
;MAISFTTQQHLAVTHGVSGWPSYAVPLAIDLFVVWAVRSCRDVVLAVAVAVSANVAGVLTAEPLGDVDTWVSAALHAVFPLTLWRMHRPARSLVSAEAPVVADPVPAVSVPAIAAPAPADRWPDADLWQDFEADSEDAEPVTPPSAEDVKAAMTVLESTHGRPVTGRMLADHFSVSERTGRRYLSMAA
;
A
#
# COMPACT_ATOMS: atom_id res chain seq x y z
N MET A 1 -11.42 7.98 2.33
CA MET A 1 -10.85 8.75 1.20
C MET A 1 -12.04 9.23 0.37
N ALA A 2 -12.42 10.51 0.47
CA ALA A 2 -13.81 10.94 0.25
C ALA A 2 -14.09 11.73 -1.04
N ILE A 3 -13.12 11.90 -1.95
CA ILE A 3 -13.21 12.97 -2.98
C ILE A 3 -13.89 12.54 -4.29
N SER A 4 -14.18 11.26 -4.54
CA SER A 4 -14.93 10.85 -5.76
C SER A 4 -16.09 9.88 -5.54
N PHE A 5 -16.41 9.55 -4.28
CA PHE A 5 -17.49 8.61 -3.98
C PHE A 5 -18.84 9.12 -4.52
N THR A 6 -19.20 10.37 -4.21
CA THR A 6 -20.43 10.99 -4.68
C THR A 6 -20.47 11.11 -6.20
N THR A 7 -19.33 11.41 -6.83
CA THR A 7 -19.20 11.56 -8.28
C THR A 7 -19.40 10.23 -9.01
N GLN A 8 -18.77 9.16 -8.52
CA GLN A 8 -18.91 7.82 -9.08
C GLN A 8 -20.29 7.22 -8.78
N GLN A 9 -20.86 7.50 -7.61
CA GLN A 9 -22.23 7.12 -7.29
C GLN A 9 -23.22 7.84 -8.23
N HIS A 10 -23.04 9.15 -8.45
CA HIS A 10 -23.87 9.91 -9.37
C HIS A 10 -23.77 9.34 -10.78
N LEU A 11 -22.56 9.03 -11.27
CA LEU A 11 -22.35 8.35 -12.55
C LEU A 11 -23.17 7.05 -12.65
N ALA A 12 -23.13 6.22 -11.60
CA ALA A 12 -23.88 4.96 -11.55
C ALA A 12 -25.40 5.21 -11.64
N VAL A 13 -25.91 6.18 -10.87
CA VAL A 13 -27.33 6.55 -10.89
C VAL A 13 -27.74 7.08 -12.27
N THR A 14 -26.94 7.95 -12.88
CA THR A 14 -27.22 8.49 -14.22
C THR A 14 -27.25 7.40 -15.29
N HIS A 15 -26.52 6.30 -15.09
CA HIS A 15 -26.45 5.18 -16.02
C HIS A 15 -27.36 4.00 -15.63
N GLY A 16 -28.38 4.24 -14.79
CA GLY A 16 -29.45 3.29 -14.52
C GLY A 16 -29.23 2.36 -13.32
N VAL A 17 -28.16 2.55 -12.55
CA VAL A 17 -27.93 1.82 -11.28
C VAL A 17 -28.55 2.62 -10.14
N SER A 18 -29.83 2.37 -9.86
CA SER A 18 -30.57 3.10 -8.82
C SER A 18 -30.56 2.40 -7.45
N GLY A 19 -30.68 3.17 -6.37
CA GLY A 19 -30.83 2.64 -5.01
C GLY A 19 -29.50 2.22 -4.38
N TRP A 20 -29.54 1.27 -3.45
CA TRP A 20 -28.35 0.81 -2.74
C TRP A 20 -27.22 0.25 -3.65
N PRO A 21 -27.48 -0.37 -4.83
CA PRO A 21 -26.40 -0.83 -5.71
C PRO A 21 -25.53 0.30 -6.29
N SER A 22 -26.01 1.54 -6.30
CA SER A 22 -25.21 2.70 -6.76
C SER A 22 -23.93 2.89 -5.94
N TYR A 23 -23.97 2.51 -4.65
CA TYR A 23 -22.82 2.57 -3.74
C TYR A 23 -21.78 1.47 -4.01
N ALA A 24 -22.16 0.39 -4.72
CA ALA A 24 -21.24 -0.70 -5.04
C ALA A 24 -20.23 -0.31 -6.12
N VAL A 25 -20.59 0.64 -7.01
CA VAL A 25 -19.71 1.11 -8.08
C VAL A 25 -18.44 1.79 -7.54
N PRO A 26 -18.50 2.83 -6.69
CA PRO A 26 -17.29 3.41 -6.12
C PRO A 26 -16.49 2.40 -5.30
N LEU A 27 -17.16 1.56 -4.53
CA LEU A 27 -16.51 0.54 -3.69
C LEU A 27 -15.73 -0.49 -4.52
N ALA A 28 -16.31 -0.97 -5.63
CA ALA A 28 -15.66 -1.93 -6.51
C ALA A 28 -14.40 -1.35 -7.16
N ILE A 29 -14.44 -0.08 -7.56
CA ILE A 29 -13.27 0.63 -8.12
C ILE A 29 -12.17 0.75 -7.08
N ASP A 30 -12.51 1.17 -5.86
CA ASP A 30 -11.55 1.30 -4.76
C ASP A 30 -10.91 -0.05 -4.40
N LEU A 31 -11.72 -1.11 -4.27
CA LEU A 31 -11.22 -2.46 -4.00
C LEU A 31 -10.31 -2.98 -5.11
N PHE A 32 -10.63 -2.69 -6.38
CA PHE A 32 -9.78 -3.07 -7.50
C PHE A 32 -8.43 -2.34 -7.47
N VAL A 33 -8.41 -1.05 -7.12
CA VAL A 33 -7.15 -0.29 -6.94
C VAL A 33 -6.33 -0.86 -5.79
N VAL A 34 -6.96 -1.15 -4.64
CA VAL A 34 -6.28 -1.77 -3.50
C VAL A 34 -5.69 -3.12 -3.89
N TRP A 35 -6.48 -3.99 -4.51
CA TRP A 35 -6.02 -5.28 -5.00
C TRP A 35 -4.82 -5.15 -5.95
N ALA A 36 -4.93 -4.27 -6.96
CA ALA A 36 -3.89 -4.09 -7.96
C ALA A 36 -2.57 -3.61 -7.33
N VAL A 37 -2.66 -2.66 -6.40
CA VAL A 37 -1.51 -2.14 -5.64
C VAL A 37 -0.88 -3.24 -4.77
N ARG A 38 -1.69 -4.02 -4.04
CA ARG A 38 -1.19 -5.06 -3.13
C ARG A 38 -0.57 -6.23 -3.87
N SER A 39 -1.16 -6.64 -5.00
CA SER A 39 -0.65 -7.71 -5.84
C SER A 39 0.48 -7.24 -6.78
N CYS A 40 0.82 -5.95 -6.78
CA CYS A 40 1.74 -5.32 -7.74
C CYS A 40 1.40 -5.66 -9.20
N ARG A 41 0.13 -5.91 -9.49
CA ARG A 41 -0.40 -6.38 -10.77
C ARG A 41 -1.46 -5.42 -11.25
N ASP A 42 -1.52 -5.20 -12.57
CA ASP A 42 -2.56 -4.39 -13.21
C ASP A 42 -2.76 -2.98 -12.63
N VAL A 43 -1.75 -2.44 -11.93
CA VAL A 43 -1.81 -1.10 -11.30
C VAL A 43 -2.15 -0.02 -12.32
N VAL A 44 -1.60 -0.11 -13.53
CA VAL A 44 -1.91 0.82 -14.62
C VAL A 44 -3.38 0.72 -15.03
N LEU A 45 -3.91 -0.51 -15.14
CA LEU A 45 -5.30 -0.74 -15.52
C LEU A 45 -6.24 -0.23 -14.42
N ALA A 46 -5.97 -0.56 -13.16
CA ALA A 46 -6.74 -0.08 -12.02
C ALA A 46 -6.79 1.45 -11.93
N VAL A 47 -5.64 2.09 -12.13
CA VAL A 47 -5.54 3.55 -12.17
C VAL A 47 -6.31 4.11 -13.37
N ALA A 48 -6.21 3.49 -14.55
CA ALA A 48 -6.94 3.93 -15.72
C ALA A 48 -8.46 3.82 -15.51
N VAL A 49 -8.94 2.75 -14.88
CA VAL A 49 -10.36 2.58 -14.50
C VAL A 49 -10.79 3.67 -13.52
N ALA A 50 -10.00 3.91 -12.47
CA ALA A 50 -10.31 4.95 -11.47
C ALA A 50 -10.34 6.36 -12.08
N VAL A 51 -9.35 6.71 -12.93
CA VAL A 51 -9.33 7.97 -13.68
C VAL A 51 -10.57 8.08 -14.56
N SER A 52 -10.89 7.04 -15.32
CA SER A 52 -11.99 7.06 -16.28
C SER A 52 -13.33 7.26 -15.60
N ALA A 53 -13.60 6.53 -14.51
CA ALA A 53 -14.84 6.67 -13.73
C ALA A 53 -14.95 8.06 -13.10
N ASN A 54 -13.85 8.61 -12.57
CA ASN A 54 -13.81 9.94 -11.98
C ASN A 54 -14.09 11.04 -13.00
N VAL A 55 -13.41 11.00 -14.14
CA VAL A 55 -13.58 11.98 -15.23
C VAL A 55 -14.98 11.86 -15.81
N ALA A 56 -15.43 10.65 -16.12
CA ALA A 56 -16.77 10.43 -16.65
C ALA A 56 -17.85 10.94 -15.70
N GLY A 57 -17.67 10.76 -14.38
CA GLY A 57 -18.62 11.27 -13.40
C GLY A 57 -18.73 12.79 -13.40
N VAL A 58 -17.61 13.52 -13.49
CA VAL A 58 -17.61 14.99 -13.61
C VAL A 58 -18.26 15.43 -14.91
N LEU A 59 -17.84 14.86 -16.04
CA LEU A 59 -18.35 15.22 -17.37
C LEU A 59 -19.84 14.88 -17.56
N THR A 60 -20.38 13.97 -16.75
CA THR A 60 -21.81 13.62 -16.75
C THR A 60 -22.63 14.53 -15.81
N ALA A 61 -22.01 15.07 -14.76
CA ALA A 61 -22.67 15.90 -13.77
C ALA A 61 -22.71 17.39 -14.13
N GLU A 62 -21.78 17.86 -14.97
CA GLU A 62 -21.56 19.28 -15.24
C GLU A 62 -21.64 19.62 -16.75
N PRO A 63 -21.97 20.88 -17.11
CA PRO A 63 -22.02 21.33 -18.50
C PRO A 63 -20.63 21.38 -19.15
N LEU A 64 -20.48 20.67 -20.28
CA LEU A 64 -19.19 20.56 -21.00
C LEU A 64 -18.63 21.88 -21.56
N GLY A 65 -19.45 22.93 -21.64
CA GLY A 65 -19.05 24.25 -22.11
C GLY A 65 -18.26 25.06 -21.07
N ASP A 66 -18.28 24.64 -19.81
CA ASP A 66 -17.69 25.40 -18.71
C ASP A 66 -16.25 24.97 -18.45
N VAL A 67 -15.35 25.94 -18.29
CA VAL A 67 -13.92 25.69 -17.99
C VAL A 67 -13.78 24.94 -16.66
N ASP A 68 -14.63 25.27 -15.69
CA ASP A 68 -14.63 24.67 -14.36
C ASP A 68 -14.82 23.15 -14.42
N THR A 69 -15.62 22.65 -15.37
CA THR A 69 -15.84 21.21 -15.59
C THR A 69 -14.58 20.49 -16.01
N TRP A 70 -13.80 21.08 -16.91
CA TRP A 70 -12.54 20.50 -17.36
C TRP A 70 -11.46 20.56 -16.27
N VAL A 71 -11.45 21.64 -15.47
CA VAL A 71 -10.55 21.77 -14.30
C VAL A 71 -10.93 20.74 -13.23
N SER A 72 -12.23 20.56 -12.95
CA SER A 72 -12.77 19.59 -12.02
C SER A 72 -12.42 18.15 -12.44
N ALA A 73 -12.62 17.82 -13.73
CA ALA A 73 -12.27 16.53 -14.29
C ALA A 73 -10.76 16.25 -14.18
N ALA A 74 -9.92 17.24 -14.47
CA ALA A 74 -8.48 17.11 -14.31
C ALA A 74 -8.09 16.87 -12.84
N LEU A 75 -8.68 17.61 -11.90
CA LEU A 75 -8.41 17.45 -10.46
C LEU A 75 -8.78 16.04 -9.97
N HIS A 76 -9.92 15.51 -10.41
CA HIS A 76 -10.36 14.16 -10.06
C HIS A 76 -9.54 13.04 -10.72
N ALA A 77 -8.80 13.33 -11.80
CA ALA A 77 -7.82 12.42 -12.39
C ALA A 77 -6.47 12.43 -11.64
N VAL A 78 -6.09 13.54 -10.99
CA VAL A 78 -4.78 13.67 -10.31
C VAL A 78 -4.62 12.61 -9.23
N PHE A 79 -5.63 12.37 -8.41
CA PHE A 79 -5.53 11.45 -7.29
C PHE A 79 -5.12 10.02 -7.71
N PRO A 80 -5.86 9.31 -8.58
CA PRO A 80 -5.45 7.98 -9.02
C PRO A 80 -4.09 7.98 -9.75
N LEU A 81 -3.74 9.05 -10.46
CA LEU A 81 -2.40 9.19 -11.05
C LEU A 81 -1.29 9.34 -10.00
N THR A 82 -1.55 10.00 -8.87
CA THR A 82 -0.59 10.09 -7.76
C THR A 82 -0.36 8.74 -7.10
N LEU A 83 -1.43 7.94 -6.90
CA LEU A 83 -1.30 6.55 -6.44
C LEU A 83 -0.41 5.74 -7.39
N TRP A 84 -0.64 5.83 -8.69
CA TRP A 84 0.21 5.16 -9.68
C TRP A 84 1.68 5.57 -9.56
N ARG A 85 1.95 6.87 -9.37
CA ARG A 85 3.32 7.37 -9.22
C ARG A 85 4.01 6.87 -7.94
N MET A 86 3.28 6.78 -6.84
CA MET A 86 3.80 6.25 -5.57
C MET A 86 4.09 4.76 -5.63
N HIS A 87 3.28 3.99 -6.36
CA HIS A 87 3.39 2.53 -6.47
C HIS A 87 4.12 2.05 -7.73
N ARG A 88 4.64 2.97 -8.55
CA ARG A 88 5.46 2.57 -9.70
C ARG A 88 6.77 1.99 -9.15
N PRO A 89 7.11 0.72 -9.42
CA PRO A 89 8.43 0.22 -9.08
C PRO A 89 9.44 1.14 -9.77
N ALA A 90 10.42 1.62 -9.00
CA ALA A 90 11.54 2.37 -9.55
C ALA A 90 12.10 1.53 -10.70
N ARG A 91 11.82 1.95 -11.94
CA ARG A 91 12.31 1.26 -13.13
C ARG A 91 13.82 1.26 -12.96
N SER A 92 14.41 0.10 -12.69
CA SER A 92 15.85 -0.07 -12.82
C SER A 92 16.18 0.42 -14.23
N LEU A 93 16.88 1.54 -14.31
CA LEU A 93 17.40 2.14 -15.54
C LEU A 93 18.55 1.29 -16.09
N VAL A 94 18.36 -0.03 -16.14
CA VAL A 94 19.30 -1.00 -16.69
C VAL A 94 18.53 -1.80 -17.72
N SER A 95 18.28 -1.19 -18.87
CA SER A 95 18.47 -1.79 -20.20
C SER A 95 18.10 -0.74 -21.24
N ALA A 96 18.88 0.33 -21.29
CA ALA A 96 19.08 1.02 -22.56
C ALA A 96 20.16 0.21 -23.27
N GLU A 97 19.70 -0.72 -24.08
CA GLU A 97 20.49 -1.54 -24.99
C GLU A 97 21.37 -0.62 -25.83
N ALA A 98 22.65 -0.55 -25.47
CA ALA A 98 23.67 -0.03 -26.37
C ALA A 98 23.79 -1.04 -27.54
N PRO A 99 23.92 -0.59 -28.79
CA PRO A 99 24.06 -1.49 -29.91
C PRO A 99 25.45 -2.14 -29.84
N VAL A 100 25.53 -3.37 -29.36
CA VAL A 100 26.76 -4.15 -29.37
C VAL A 100 26.92 -4.76 -30.76
N VAL A 101 27.88 -4.23 -31.51
CA VAL A 101 28.42 -4.84 -32.74
C VAL A 101 28.87 -6.26 -32.41
N ALA A 102 28.38 -7.22 -33.19
CA ALA A 102 28.64 -8.64 -33.02
C ALA A 102 30.12 -8.99 -33.22
N ASP A 103 30.69 -9.73 -32.26
CA ASP A 103 31.83 -10.62 -32.47
C ASP A 103 31.59 -11.91 -31.65
N PRO A 104 31.78 -13.12 -32.21
CA PRO A 104 31.41 -14.37 -31.54
C PRO A 104 32.60 -14.94 -30.73
N VAL A 105 32.43 -15.09 -29.42
CA VAL A 105 33.33 -15.85 -28.53
C VAL A 105 32.49 -16.89 -27.77
N PRO A 106 32.94 -18.15 -27.60
CA PRO A 106 32.05 -19.28 -27.34
C PRO A 106 31.47 -19.28 -25.91
N ALA A 107 30.20 -19.68 -25.84
CA ALA A 107 29.36 -19.66 -24.66
C ALA A 107 29.82 -20.66 -23.58
N VAL A 108 30.22 -20.12 -22.42
CA VAL A 108 30.20 -20.86 -21.16
C VAL A 108 28.77 -20.80 -20.63
N SER A 109 28.09 -21.94 -20.62
CA SER A 109 26.73 -22.10 -20.13
C SER A 109 26.68 -21.93 -18.60
N VAL A 110 26.29 -20.74 -18.14
CA VAL A 110 25.82 -20.55 -16.76
C VAL A 110 24.35 -20.96 -16.73
N PRO A 111 23.90 -21.83 -15.81
CA PRO A 111 22.49 -22.18 -15.73
C PRO A 111 21.69 -20.93 -15.38
N ALA A 112 20.79 -20.55 -16.28
CA ALA A 112 19.81 -19.51 -16.02
C ALA A 112 18.96 -19.96 -14.83
N ILE A 113 19.13 -19.29 -13.69
CA ILE A 113 18.14 -19.36 -12.61
C ILE A 113 16.89 -18.74 -13.22
N ALA A 114 15.95 -19.60 -13.60
CA ALA A 114 14.65 -19.19 -14.08
C ALA A 114 14.04 -18.29 -13.01
N ALA A 115 13.87 -17.00 -13.34
CA ALA A 115 13.06 -16.11 -12.53
C ALA A 115 11.69 -16.79 -12.36
N PRO A 116 11.16 -16.92 -11.13
CA PRO A 116 9.85 -17.51 -10.95
C PRO A 116 8.85 -16.72 -11.77
N ALA A 117 8.11 -17.43 -12.63
CA ALA A 117 7.00 -16.85 -13.37
C ALA A 117 6.12 -16.08 -12.37
N PRO A 118 5.61 -14.88 -12.74
CA PRO A 118 4.73 -14.16 -11.84
C PRO A 118 3.52 -15.07 -11.61
N ALA A 119 3.45 -15.73 -10.45
CA ALA A 119 2.34 -16.61 -10.12
C ALA A 119 1.08 -15.77 -10.20
N ASP A 120 0.09 -16.17 -11.01
CA ASP A 120 -1.29 -15.62 -10.97
C ASP A 120 -1.94 -16.00 -9.64
N ARG A 121 -1.31 -15.60 -8.54
CA ARG A 121 -1.86 -15.64 -7.21
C ARG A 121 -2.72 -14.40 -7.11
N TRP A 122 -4.02 -14.62 -7.21
CA TRP A 122 -4.97 -13.95 -6.32
C TRP A 122 -4.30 -13.81 -4.94
N PRO A 123 -4.38 -12.64 -4.25
CA PRO A 123 -3.99 -12.58 -2.84
C PRO A 123 -4.61 -13.78 -2.11
N ASP A 124 -4.00 -14.31 -1.06
CA ASP A 124 -4.62 -15.37 -0.28
C ASP A 124 -6.11 -15.06 -0.08
N ALA A 125 -6.96 -16.09 -0.20
CA ALA A 125 -8.36 -16.06 -0.67
C ALA A 125 -9.31 -15.07 -0.01
N ASP A 126 -8.84 -14.29 0.95
CA ASP A 126 -9.58 -13.35 1.72
C ASP A 126 -8.99 -11.94 1.66
N LEU A 127 -9.55 -11.10 0.78
CA LEU A 127 -9.31 -9.65 0.74
C LEU A 127 -9.65 -8.96 2.08
N TRP A 128 -10.44 -9.63 2.93
CA TRP A 128 -10.84 -9.13 4.23
C TRP A 128 -9.92 -9.55 5.36
N GLN A 129 -8.93 -10.41 5.10
CA GLN A 129 -8.04 -10.93 6.14
C GLN A 129 -7.28 -9.84 6.89
N ASP A 130 -6.95 -8.71 6.25
CA ASP A 130 -6.27 -7.60 6.93
C ASP A 130 -7.22 -6.72 7.74
N PHE A 131 -8.50 -6.69 7.38
CA PHE A 131 -9.54 -6.06 8.21
C PHE A 131 -9.94 -6.97 9.37
N GLU A 132 -9.88 -8.29 9.16
CA GLU A 132 -10.12 -9.29 10.19
C GLU A 132 -8.94 -9.45 11.15
N ALA A 133 -7.70 -9.34 10.66
CA ALA A 133 -6.48 -9.34 11.48
C ALA A 133 -6.36 -8.07 12.36
N ASP A 134 -7.00 -6.96 11.97
CA ASP A 134 -7.21 -5.79 12.83
C ASP A 134 -8.46 -5.93 13.74
N SER A 135 -9.27 -6.98 13.55
CA SER A 135 -10.51 -7.25 14.31
C SER A 135 -10.41 -8.44 15.27
N GLU A 136 -9.32 -9.19 15.25
CA GLU A 136 -8.95 -9.94 16.44
C GLU A 136 -8.75 -8.87 17.51
N ASP A 137 -9.61 -8.89 18.52
CA ASP A 137 -9.34 -8.31 19.82
C ASP A 137 -7.95 -8.79 20.24
N ALA A 138 -6.91 -8.09 19.80
CA ALA A 138 -5.57 -8.22 20.32
C ALA A 138 -5.79 -7.89 21.78
N GLU A 139 -5.82 -8.93 22.62
CA GLU A 139 -5.87 -8.77 24.07
C GLU A 139 -4.95 -7.60 24.37
N PRO A 140 -5.44 -6.53 25.01
CA PRO A 140 -4.65 -5.33 25.19
C PRO A 140 -3.33 -5.78 25.77
N VAL A 141 -2.25 -5.69 24.97
CA VAL A 141 -0.92 -6.13 25.38
C VAL A 141 -0.63 -5.25 26.57
N THR A 142 -0.86 -5.80 27.76
CA THR A 142 -0.78 -5.04 28.98
C THR A 142 0.67 -4.57 29.00
N PRO A 143 0.91 -3.24 28.97
CA PRO A 143 2.28 -2.76 28.94
C PRO A 143 3.00 -3.38 30.15
N PRO A 144 4.24 -3.88 29.97
CA PRO A 144 4.99 -4.49 31.06
C PRO A 144 5.05 -3.53 32.24
N SER A 145 4.92 -4.06 33.45
CA SER A 145 4.98 -3.25 34.66
C SER A 145 6.38 -2.64 34.79
N ALA A 146 6.51 -1.58 35.60
CA ALA A 146 7.82 -0.99 35.88
C ALA A 146 8.79 -2.00 36.52
N GLU A 147 8.28 -3.01 37.23
CA GLU A 147 9.07 -4.09 37.82
C GLU A 147 9.60 -5.05 36.75
N ASP A 148 8.77 -5.41 35.76
CA ASP A 148 9.18 -6.25 34.63
C ASP A 148 10.27 -5.58 33.79
N VAL A 149 10.15 -4.26 33.58
CA VAL A 149 11.16 -3.47 32.86
C VAL A 149 12.48 -3.44 33.64
N LYS A 150 12.45 -3.31 34.98
CA LYS A 150 13.67 -3.35 35.82
C LYS A 150 14.33 -4.73 35.83
N ALA A 151 13.54 -5.80 35.86
CA ALA A 151 14.04 -7.17 35.76
C ALA A 151 14.73 -7.38 34.40
N ALA A 152 14.10 -6.95 33.30
CA ALA A 152 14.68 -7.02 31.96
C ALA A 152 15.97 -6.19 31.85
N MET A 153 16.04 -5.00 32.47
CA MET A 153 17.27 -4.19 32.50
C MET A 153 18.43 -4.92 33.19
N THR A 154 18.16 -5.61 34.30
CA THR A 154 19.19 -6.35 35.06
C THR A 154 19.76 -7.52 34.24
N VAL A 155 18.89 -8.22 33.50
CA VAL A 155 19.30 -9.29 32.57
C VAL A 155 20.09 -8.74 31.39
N LEU A 156 19.64 -7.63 30.80
CA LEU A 156 20.32 -7.01 29.65
C LEU A 156 21.69 -6.42 30.03
N GLU A 157 21.81 -5.82 31.22
CA GLU A 157 23.06 -5.26 31.73
C GLU A 157 24.08 -6.37 32.02
N SER A 158 23.65 -7.46 32.68
CA SER A 158 24.52 -8.62 32.94
C SER A 158 24.94 -9.34 31.66
N THR A 159 24.07 -9.40 30.65
CA THR A 159 24.35 -10.07 29.36
C THR A 159 25.30 -9.25 28.47
N HIS A 160 25.16 -7.92 28.46
CA HIS A 160 25.91 -7.06 27.53
C HIS A 160 27.08 -6.31 28.19
N GLY A 161 27.21 -6.34 29.51
CA GLY A 161 28.30 -5.68 30.26
C GLY A 161 28.36 -4.17 30.08
N ARG A 162 27.23 -3.55 29.71
CA ARG A 162 27.11 -2.12 29.41
C ARG A 162 25.73 -1.58 29.82
N PRO A 163 25.59 -0.26 30.04
CA PRO A 163 24.30 0.34 30.36
C PRO A 163 23.24 0.03 29.31
N VAL A 164 22.03 -0.28 29.76
CA VAL A 164 20.90 -0.61 28.90
C VAL A 164 20.44 0.61 28.12
N THR A 165 20.18 0.44 26.83
CA THR A 165 19.65 1.51 25.96
C THR A 165 18.20 1.26 25.59
N GLY A 166 17.46 2.30 25.20
CA GLY A 166 16.07 2.17 24.76
C GLY A 166 15.92 1.23 23.55
N ARG A 167 16.96 1.11 22.70
CA ARG A 167 16.99 0.14 21.59
C ARG A 167 17.09 -1.29 22.08
N MET A 168 17.90 -1.57 23.12
CA MET A 168 18.01 -2.91 23.69
C MET A 168 16.70 -3.37 24.35
N LEU A 169 15.98 -2.46 24.99
CA LEU A 169 14.64 -2.75 25.51
C LEU A 169 13.62 -2.94 24.39
N ALA A 170 13.72 -2.18 23.31
CA ALA A 170 12.87 -2.34 22.14
C ALA A 170 13.04 -3.71 21.49
N ASP A 171 14.30 -4.15 21.33
CA ASP A 171 14.63 -5.47 20.80
C ASP A 171 14.15 -6.60 21.73
N HIS A 172 14.27 -6.42 23.06
CA HIS A 172 13.83 -7.41 24.06
C HIS A 172 12.30 -7.60 24.08
N PHE A 173 11.54 -6.51 24.04
CA PHE A 173 10.07 -6.54 24.07
C PHE A 173 9.44 -6.62 22.67
N SER A 174 10.24 -6.72 21.61
CA SER A 174 9.77 -6.70 20.21
C SER A 174 8.88 -5.49 19.89
N VAL A 175 9.22 -4.32 20.42
CA VAL A 175 8.50 -3.06 20.24
C VAL A 175 9.31 -2.03 19.46
N SER A 176 8.68 -0.93 19.06
CA SER A 176 9.39 0.19 18.43
C SER A 176 10.44 0.81 19.35
N GLU A 177 11.50 1.40 18.76
CA GLU A 177 12.54 2.12 19.53
C GLU A 177 11.96 3.26 20.38
N ARG A 178 10.91 3.93 19.89
CA ARG A 178 10.18 4.96 20.64
C ARG A 178 9.58 4.38 21.92
N THR A 179 8.97 3.20 21.84
CA THR A 179 8.39 2.49 22.99
C THR A 179 9.49 2.00 23.95
N GLY A 180 10.59 1.47 23.44
CA GLY A 180 11.73 1.06 24.27
C GLY A 180 12.37 2.21 25.05
N ARG A 181 12.46 3.41 24.46
CA ARG A 181 12.88 4.63 25.19
C ARG A 181 11.89 5.03 26.28
N ARG A 182 10.59 4.83 26.06
CA ARG A 182 9.56 5.07 27.07
C ARG A 182 9.68 4.08 28.24
N TYR A 183 9.95 2.81 27.97
CA TYR A 183 10.22 1.82 29.04
C TYR A 183 11.47 2.19 29.84
N LEU A 184 12.54 2.62 29.19
CA LEU A 184 13.73 3.10 29.87
C LEU A 184 13.41 4.26 30.85
N SER A 185 12.54 5.19 30.46
CA SER A 185 12.09 6.29 31.35
C SER A 185 11.14 5.86 32.47
N MET A 186 10.49 4.69 32.36
CA MET A 186 9.63 4.14 33.42
C MET A 186 10.42 3.44 34.52
N ALA A 187 11.66 3.01 34.22
CA ALA A 187 12.53 2.29 35.13
C ALA A 187 13.67 3.14 35.73
N ALA A 188 13.87 4.36 35.22
CA ALA A 188 14.75 5.39 35.79
C ALA A 188 14.15 6.00 37.07
#